data_AF-A0A6J7ZQN6-F1
#
_entry.id   AF-A0A6J7ZQN6-F1
#
_cell.length_a   1.000
_cell.length_b   1.000
_cell.length_c   1.000
_cell.angle_alpha   90.00
_cell.angle_beta   90.00
_cell.angle_gamma   90.00
#
_symmetry.space_group_name_H-M   'P 1'
#
loop_
_entity.id
_entity.type
_entity.pdbx_description
1 polymer ?
#
loop_
_entity_poly.entity_id
_entity_poly.type
_entity_poly.pdbx_seq_one_letter_code
_entity_poly.pdbx_strand_id
1 'polypeptide(L)'
;MSQQIYPLNISVHPQLEKSLGYHSNNRWVAWYWEPDIEEAFFTDGQNLGTTSALSWQILLQHPNISSSLQQYFPDPNQQYGLLLDRKTRNLYVGEGKLIQNLLEQPDSLNLLACLETQNQSLSNIKYQFHQITHSILLLNLLKWIPLTVGVGLVTILGLKTVSSLIPKVEQQLRVTSPSQPIVAEDQTCGVGGSDDFNHYLIKTSQPKELHLIGVYEADPNHSGNQRSPGTISVNINRQNQPIILALSSYEPVTWKLNIQPGVIIEKIILNGYYDQNIMGVSGIPIEEYSQEGTHQNLGNFPYQWNSVSSSLVDQLQQKTGLQITSFQGCYRGTEFKID
;
A
#
# COMPACT_ATOMS: atom_id res chain seq x y z
N MET A 1 17.70 -17.64 -3.08
CA MET A 1 17.08 -16.34 -3.43
C MET A 1 16.34 -16.55 -4.73
N SER A 2 15.03 -16.74 -4.66
CA SER A 2 14.17 -17.13 -5.78
C SER A 2 14.08 -16.03 -6.82
N GLN A 3 14.28 -16.39 -8.09
CA GLN A 3 14.17 -15.48 -9.23
C GLN A 3 12.67 -15.20 -9.49
N GLN A 4 12.10 -14.15 -8.91
CA GLN A 4 10.65 -13.87 -9.03
C GLN A 4 10.32 -12.59 -9.82
N ILE A 5 11.35 -11.81 -10.17
CA ILE A 5 11.26 -10.68 -11.10
C ILE A 5 12.42 -10.78 -12.11
N TYR A 6 12.11 -10.61 -13.39
CA TYR A 6 13.03 -10.80 -14.49
C TYR A 6 13.10 -9.52 -15.34
N PRO A 7 14.30 -8.97 -15.59
CA PRO A 7 14.46 -7.88 -16.54
C PRO A 7 14.19 -8.40 -17.96
N LEU A 8 13.39 -7.65 -18.71
CA LEU A 8 13.13 -7.90 -20.12
C LEU A 8 14.13 -7.09 -20.95
N ASN A 9 14.83 -7.76 -21.86
CA ASN A 9 15.74 -7.10 -22.79
C ASN A 9 14.97 -6.45 -23.96
N ILE A 10 14.11 -5.48 -23.63
CA ILE A 10 13.22 -4.77 -24.55
C ILE A 10 13.45 -3.27 -24.37
N SER A 11 13.67 -2.56 -25.47
CA SER A 11 13.75 -1.09 -25.43
C SER A 11 12.35 -0.49 -25.37
N VAL A 12 12.01 0.14 -24.25
CA VAL A 12 10.67 0.72 -24.04
C VAL A 12 10.67 2.22 -24.32
N HIS A 13 9.95 2.62 -25.37
CA HIS A 13 9.74 4.03 -25.71
C HIS A 13 8.89 4.76 -24.63
N PRO A 14 9.18 6.03 -24.29
CA PRO A 14 8.42 6.82 -23.31
C PRO A 14 6.91 6.95 -23.59
N GLN A 15 6.51 6.77 -24.84
CA GLN A 15 5.09 6.78 -25.21
C GLN A 15 4.32 5.57 -24.68
N LEU A 16 5.00 4.44 -24.38
CA LEU A 16 4.34 3.20 -23.96
C LEU A 16 3.43 3.43 -22.76
N GLU A 17 3.93 4.07 -21.70
CA GLU A 17 3.16 4.30 -20.48
C GLU A 17 1.88 5.11 -20.73
N LYS A 18 1.94 6.11 -21.62
CA LYS A 18 0.78 6.93 -22.01
C LYS A 18 -0.21 6.13 -22.85
N SER A 19 0.30 5.30 -23.77
CA SER A 19 -0.53 4.42 -24.61
C SER A 19 -1.25 3.33 -23.79
N LEU A 20 -0.72 2.99 -22.62
CA LEU A 20 -1.35 2.11 -21.64
C LEU A 20 -2.18 2.88 -20.58
N GLY A 21 -2.44 4.18 -20.78
CA GLY A 21 -3.33 4.97 -19.93
C GLY A 21 -2.68 5.63 -18.70
N TYR A 22 -1.37 5.46 -18.51
CA TYR A 22 -0.67 6.07 -17.38
C TYR A 22 -0.16 7.48 -17.70
N HIS A 23 -0.57 8.46 -16.88
CA HIS A 23 -0.28 9.88 -17.09
C HIS A 23 0.46 10.58 -15.93
N SER A 24 0.75 9.86 -14.85
CA SER A 24 1.44 10.42 -13.68
C SER A 24 2.98 10.49 -13.86
N ASN A 25 3.67 11.10 -12.90
CA ASN A 25 5.11 11.37 -12.92
C ASN A 25 5.93 10.46 -11.99
N ASN A 26 5.32 9.43 -11.37
CA ASN A 26 6.06 8.51 -10.52
C ASN A 26 7.06 7.69 -11.34
N ARG A 27 8.21 7.37 -10.74
CA ARG A 27 9.31 6.66 -11.42
C ARG A 27 8.91 5.24 -11.83
N TRP A 28 8.17 4.56 -10.97
CA TRP A 28 7.81 3.16 -11.14
C TRP A 28 6.33 3.06 -11.42
N VAL A 29 5.96 2.20 -12.37
CA VAL A 29 4.58 1.91 -12.70
C VAL A 29 4.52 0.47 -13.17
N ALA A 30 3.47 -0.22 -12.77
CA ALA A 30 3.18 -1.58 -13.18
C ALA A 30 1.86 -1.66 -13.94
N TRP A 31 1.76 -2.72 -14.74
CA TRP A 31 0.53 -3.13 -15.41
C TRP A 31 0.29 -4.62 -15.20
N TYR A 32 -0.95 -5.00 -15.03
CA TYR A 32 -1.34 -6.40 -14.88
C TYR A 32 -2.74 -6.63 -15.47
N TRP A 33 -3.04 -7.88 -15.76
CA TRP A 33 -4.37 -8.30 -16.18
C TRP A 33 -5.13 -8.83 -14.98
N GLU A 34 -6.36 -8.36 -14.78
CA GLU A 34 -7.30 -8.94 -13.82
C GLU A 34 -8.22 -9.91 -14.56
N PRO A 35 -7.98 -11.24 -14.49
CA PRO A 35 -8.78 -12.23 -15.21
C PRO A 35 -10.26 -12.20 -14.83
N ASP A 36 -10.57 -11.79 -13.59
CA ASP A 36 -11.90 -11.85 -13.03
C ASP A 36 -12.89 -10.84 -13.62
N ILE A 37 -12.36 -9.71 -14.09
CA ILE A 37 -13.14 -8.65 -14.76
C ILE A 37 -12.66 -8.39 -16.18
N GLU A 38 -11.79 -9.26 -16.72
CA GLU A 38 -11.22 -9.20 -18.06
C GLU A 38 -10.68 -7.80 -18.42
N GLU A 39 -10.02 -7.14 -17.47
CA GLU A 39 -9.55 -5.77 -17.62
C GLU A 39 -8.08 -5.62 -17.22
N ALA A 40 -7.35 -4.81 -17.98
CA ALA A 40 -5.97 -4.47 -17.67
C ALA A 40 -5.94 -3.25 -16.75
N PHE A 41 -5.11 -3.30 -15.72
CA PHE A 41 -4.92 -2.20 -14.77
C PHE A 41 -3.49 -1.68 -14.82
N PHE A 42 -3.32 -0.44 -14.38
CA PHE A 42 -2.03 0.13 -14.02
C PHE A 42 -2.02 0.57 -12.56
N THR A 43 -0.86 0.45 -11.92
CA THR A 43 -0.62 1.00 -10.59
C THR A 43 0.79 1.55 -10.45
N ASP A 44 0.97 2.66 -9.75
CA ASP A 44 2.30 3.18 -9.37
C ASP A 44 2.52 3.15 -7.85
N GLY A 45 1.71 2.35 -7.14
CA GLY A 45 1.67 2.28 -5.68
C GLY A 45 0.86 3.41 -5.02
N GLN A 46 0.50 4.46 -5.76
CA GLN A 46 -0.33 5.58 -5.25
C GLN A 46 -1.61 5.77 -6.06
N ASN A 47 -1.54 5.55 -7.37
CA ASN A 47 -2.63 5.70 -8.32
C ASN A 47 -2.94 4.33 -8.93
N LEU A 48 -4.23 4.01 -8.99
CA LEU A 48 -4.78 2.87 -9.71
C LEU A 48 -5.66 3.39 -10.84
N GLY A 49 -5.59 2.74 -12.00
CA GLY A 49 -6.48 3.05 -13.12
C GLY A 49 -6.53 1.92 -14.12
N THR A 50 -7.35 2.10 -15.14
CA THR A 50 -7.57 1.08 -16.18
C THR A 50 -6.73 1.35 -17.41
N THR A 51 -6.36 0.27 -18.09
CA THR A 51 -5.66 0.27 -19.36
C THR A 51 -6.60 -0.28 -20.41
N SER A 52 -6.62 0.35 -21.59
CA SER A 52 -7.38 -0.15 -22.73
C SER A 52 -7.02 -1.62 -23.02
N ALA A 53 -8.02 -2.50 -23.00
CA ALA A 53 -7.86 -3.93 -23.33
C ALA A 53 -7.20 -4.12 -24.71
N LEU A 54 -7.51 -3.25 -25.68
CA LEU A 54 -6.87 -3.27 -26.99
C LEU A 54 -5.38 -2.90 -26.92
N SER A 55 -5.01 -1.87 -26.14
CA SER A 55 -3.61 -1.50 -25.95
C SER A 55 -2.83 -2.62 -25.28
N TRP A 56 -3.43 -3.27 -24.27
CA TRP A 56 -2.87 -4.42 -23.58
C TRP A 56 -2.65 -5.61 -24.52
N GLN A 57 -3.66 -5.95 -25.33
CA GLN A 57 -3.56 -7.02 -26.30
C GLN A 57 -2.49 -6.74 -27.37
N ILE A 58 -2.41 -5.51 -27.89
CA ILE A 58 -1.36 -5.10 -28.83
C ILE A 58 0.02 -5.28 -28.21
N LEU A 59 0.22 -4.88 -26.95
CA LEU A 59 1.49 -5.04 -26.24
C LEU A 59 1.92 -6.51 -26.17
N LEU A 60 1.02 -7.38 -25.71
CA LEU A 60 1.32 -8.81 -25.52
C LEU A 60 1.52 -9.56 -26.85
N GLN A 61 0.84 -9.15 -27.92
CA GLN A 61 0.90 -9.81 -29.23
C GLN A 61 1.97 -9.23 -30.15
N HIS A 62 2.60 -8.11 -29.80
CA HIS A 62 3.57 -7.46 -30.67
C HIS A 62 4.80 -8.36 -30.94
N PRO A 63 5.26 -8.55 -32.19
CA PRO A 63 6.36 -9.48 -32.51
C PRO A 63 7.67 -9.23 -31.75
N ASN A 64 7.99 -7.96 -31.48
CA ASN A 64 9.21 -7.57 -30.75
C ASN A 64 9.12 -7.81 -29.22
N ILE A 65 7.95 -8.18 -28.70
CA ILE A 65 7.68 -8.28 -27.25
C ILE A 65 7.19 -9.68 -26.89
N SER A 66 6.25 -10.21 -27.67
CA SER A 66 5.59 -11.51 -27.47
C SER A 66 6.57 -12.66 -27.21
N SER A 67 7.69 -12.75 -27.93
CA SER A 67 8.70 -13.79 -27.71
C SER A 67 9.33 -13.77 -26.31
N SER A 68 9.44 -12.59 -25.70
CA SER A 68 9.98 -12.42 -24.34
C SER A 68 8.91 -12.60 -23.27
N LEU A 69 7.63 -12.42 -23.61
CA LEU A 69 6.50 -12.47 -22.68
C LEU A 69 5.73 -13.79 -22.70
N GLN A 70 5.77 -14.56 -23.80
CA GLN A 70 4.96 -15.79 -23.98
C GLN A 70 5.12 -16.82 -22.86
N GLN A 71 6.30 -16.91 -22.25
CA GLN A 71 6.54 -17.83 -21.13
C GLN A 71 5.89 -17.38 -19.81
N TYR A 72 5.53 -16.10 -19.67
CA TYR A 72 4.98 -15.51 -18.44
C TYR A 72 3.47 -15.25 -18.51
N PHE A 73 2.90 -15.17 -19.73
CA PHE A 73 1.45 -15.07 -19.93
C PHE A 73 0.81 -16.31 -20.59
N PRO A 74 1.19 -17.58 -20.26
CA PRO A 74 0.58 -18.76 -20.88
C PRO A 74 -0.69 -19.25 -20.16
N ASP A 75 -0.88 -18.89 -18.89
CA ASP A 75 -1.96 -19.39 -18.02
C ASP A 75 -2.77 -18.20 -17.47
N PRO A 76 -4.09 -18.13 -17.70
CA PRO A 76 -4.95 -17.10 -17.12
C PRO A 76 -4.96 -17.07 -15.58
N ASN A 77 -4.49 -18.14 -14.91
CA ASN A 77 -4.44 -18.23 -13.45
C ASN A 77 -3.12 -17.71 -12.83
N GLN A 78 -2.08 -17.47 -13.63
CA GLN A 78 -0.83 -16.87 -13.14
C GLN A 78 -0.83 -15.37 -13.42
N GLN A 79 -1.10 -14.60 -12.36
CA GLN A 79 -1.10 -13.14 -12.41
C GLN A 79 0.34 -12.63 -12.52
N TYR A 80 0.94 -12.64 -13.71
CA TYR A 80 2.17 -11.89 -13.98
C TYR A 80 1.83 -10.43 -14.33
N GLY A 81 2.66 -9.52 -13.83
CA GLY A 81 2.62 -8.11 -14.17
C GLY A 81 3.87 -7.67 -14.90
N LEU A 82 3.79 -6.51 -15.53
CA LEU A 82 4.92 -5.76 -16.05
C LEU A 82 5.24 -4.63 -15.09
N LEU A 83 6.50 -4.41 -14.76
CA LEU A 83 6.98 -3.27 -13.96
C LEU A 83 7.94 -2.45 -14.81
N LEU A 84 7.77 -1.14 -14.88
CA LEU A 84 8.62 -0.23 -15.64
C LEU A 84 9.36 0.74 -14.72
N ASP A 85 10.69 0.76 -14.82
CA ASP A 85 11.49 1.88 -14.34
C ASP A 85 11.49 2.97 -15.41
N ARG A 86 10.70 4.03 -15.23
CA ARG A 86 10.59 5.10 -16.23
C ARG A 86 11.87 5.92 -16.36
N LYS A 87 12.77 5.88 -15.38
CA LYS A 87 14.04 6.61 -15.39
C LYS A 87 15.09 5.89 -16.24
N THR A 88 15.24 4.59 -16.05
CA THR A 88 16.22 3.77 -16.79
C THR A 88 15.63 3.13 -18.05
N ARG A 89 14.30 3.14 -18.20
CA ARG A 89 13.52 2.47 -19.25
C ARG A 89 13.64 0.95 -19.24
N ASN A 90 14.05 0.37 -18.12
CA ASN A 90 14.06 -1.08 -17.93
C ASN A 90 12.64 -1.56 -17.65
N LEU A 91 12.20 -2.56 -18.41
CA LEU A 91 10.95 -3.27 -18.19
C LEU A 91 11.25 -4.60 -17.52
N TYR A 92 10.43 -4.97 -16.55
CA TYR A 92 10.54 -6.23 -15.83
C TYR A 92 9.21 -6.97 -15.94
N VAL A 93 9.28 -8.29 -15.80
CA VAL A 93 8.13 -9.16 -15.63
C VAL A 93 8.29 -9.93 -14.33
N GLY A 94 7.21 -10.10 -13.59
CA GLY A 94 7.24 -10.79 -12.31
C GLY A 94 5.84 -11.11 -11.83
N GLU A 95 5.75 -11.90 -10.77
CA GLU A 95 4.47 -12.21 -10.13
C GLU A 95 3.81 -10.91 -9.65
N GLY A 96 2.51 -10.76 -9.88
CA GLY A 96 1.73 -9.56 -9.56
C GLY A 96 1.85 -9.18 -8.09
N LYS A 97 1.79 -10.16 -7.19
CA LYS A 97 2.00 -9.96 -5.74
C LYS A 97 3.40 -9.39 -5.43
N LEU A 98 4.45 -9.88 -6.09
CA LEU A 98 5.81 -9.34 -5.89
C LEU A 98 5.91 -7.91 -6.43
N ILE A 99 5.38 -7.66 -7.63
CA ILE A 99 5.39 -6.32 -8.24
C ILE A 99 4.65 -5.31 -7.36
N GLN A 100 3.50 -5.69 -6.81
CA GLN A 100 2.75 -4.86 -5.87
C GLN A 100 3.58 -4.58 -4.60
N ASN A 101 4.16 -5.61 -3.99
CA ASN A 101 5.04 -5.45 -2.83
C ASN A 101 6.24 -4.53 -3.11
N LEU A 102 6.81 -4.59 -4.32
CA LEU A 102 7.90 -3.71 -4.73
C LEU A 102 7.43 -2.25 -4.81
N LEU A 103 6.27 -1.99 -5.42
CA LEU A 103 5.70 -0.64 -5.53
C LEU A 103 5.40 0.02 -4.17
N GLU A 104 5.10 -0.79 -3.16
CA GLU A 104 4.87 -0.34 -1.79
C GLU A 104 6.17 -0.11 -0.99
N GLN A 105 7.32 -0.56 -1.52
CA GLN A 105 8.62 -0.50 -0.86
C GLN A 105 9.65 0.27 -1.69
N PRO A 106 9.74 1.61 -1.51
CA PRO A 106 10.69 2.45 -2.23
C PRO A 106 12.15 1.97 -2.13
N ASP A 107 12.56 1.42 -0.98
CA ASP A 107 13.92 0.91 -0.76
C ASP A 107 14.23 -0.32 -1.61
N SER A 108 13.27 -1.24 -1.77
CA SER A 108 13.40 -2.44 -2.60
C SER A 108 13.53 -2.07 -4.09
N LEU A 109 12.77 -1.07 -4.55
CA LEU A 109 12.89 -0.52 -5.90
C LEU A 109 14.20 0.24 -6.12
N ASN A 110 14.69 0.96 -5.10
CA ASN A 110 15.99 1.61 -5.14
C ASN A 110 17.12 0.58 -5.22
N LEU A 111 17.03 -0.52 -4.47
CA LEU A 111 17.97 -1.63 -4.56
C LEU A 111 17.96 -2.27 -5.94
N LEU A 112 16.78 -2.58 -6.49
CA LEU A 112 16.62 -3.12 -7.84
C LEU A 112 17.30 -2.21 -8.88
N ALA A 113 17.04 -0.90 -8.81
CA ALA A 113 17.70 0.08 -9.67
C ALA A 113 19.24 0.11 -9.50
N CYS A 114 19.73 0.05 -8.26
CA CYS A 114 21.16 0.05 -7.97
C CYS A 114 21.86 -1.17 -8.56
N LEU A 115 21.27 -2.36 -8.41
CA LEU A 115 21.83 -3.62 -8.92
C LEU A 115 21.89 -3.64 -10.45
N GLU A 116 20.87 -3.10 -11.13
CA GLU A 116 20.85 -3.04 -12.58
C GLU A 116 21.82 -1.98 -13.15
N THR A 117 21.94 -0.85 -12.46
CA THR A 117 22.93 0.18 -12.81
C THR A 117 24.36 -0.34 -12.60
N GLN A 118 24.59 -1.16 -11.57
CA GLN A 118 25.86 -1.83 -11.35
C GLN A 118 26.13 -2.89 -12.42
N ASN A 119 25.15 -3.66 -12.89
CA ASN A 119 25.37 -4.62 -13.99
C ASN A 119 25.79 -3.93 -15.31
N GLN A 120 25.31 -2.71 -15.60
CA GLN A 120 25.81 -1.91 -16.73
C GLN A 120 27.22 -1.33 -16.50
N SER A 121 27.64 -1.14 -15.24
CA SER A 121 28.98 -0.66 -14.85
C SER A 121 30.00 -1.80 -14.65
N LEU A 122 29.54 -3.01 -14.33
CA LEU A 122 30.35 -4.16 -13.91
C LEU A 122 30.85 -5.01 -15.10
N SER A 123 30.44 -4.70 -16.33
CA SER A 123 31.19 -5.15 -17.51
C SER A 123 32.61 -4.55 -17.58
N ASN A 124 32.94 -3.56 -16.72
CA ASN A 124 34.21 -2.85 -16.76
C ASN A 124 35.10 -2.93 -15.52
N ILE A 125 34.72 -3.58 -14.41
CA ILE A 125 35.60 -3.61 -13.22
C ILE A 125 35.62 -5.00 -12.57
N LYS A 126 36.48 -5.86 -13.16
CA LYS A 126 37.26 -6.84 -12.40
C LYS A 126 38.24 -6.04 -11.52
N TYR A 127 38.48 -6.49 -10.28
CA TYR A 127 39.31 -5.87 -9.22
C TYR A 127 38.56 -4.73 -8.47
N GLN A 128 38.37 -4.71 -7.16
CA GLN A 128 39.16 -5.26 -6.06
C GLN A 128 38.32 -5.12 -4.78
N PHE A 129 37.99 -6.25 -4.14
CA PHE A 129 37.41 -6.23 -2.79
C PHE A 129 38.53 -5.98 -1.78
N HIS A 130 38.53 -4.82 -1.12
CA HIS A 130 39.13 -4.72 0.20
C HIS A 130 38.54 -3.62 1.07
N GLN A 131 38.30 -4.01 2.32
CA GLN A 131 38.09 -3.23 3.53
C GLN A 131 36.69 -2.70 3.84
N ILE A 132 36.04 -3.48 4.71
CA ILE A 132 35.11 -3.00 5.73
C ILE A 132 35.91 -2.18 6.74
N THR A 133 35.54 -0.91 6.95
CA THR A 133 35.76 -0.24 8.25
C THR A 133 34.65 0.76 8.55
N HIS A 134 34.16 0.68 9.79
CA HIS A 134 33.18 1.54 10.41
C HIS A 134 33.65 3.00 10.57
N SER A 135 32.63 3.86 10.66
CA SER A 135 32.51 5.06 11.52
C SER A 135 32.87 6.47 11.00
N ILE A 136 31.80 7.28 10.93
CA ILE A 136 31.60 8.60 11.56
C ILE A 136 32.30 9.86 10.97
N LEU A 137 31.45 10.85 10.65
CA LEU A 137 31.61 12.32 10.66
C LEU A 137 32.97 12.94 10.29
N LEU A 138 32.99 13.87 9.31
CA LEU A 138 33.31 15.30 9.51
C LEU A 138 33.29 16.07 8.16
N LEU A 139 32.49 17.14 8.08
CA LEU A 139 32.90 18.56 8.00
C LEU A 139 33.65 18.99 6.74
N ASN A 140 33.05 19.96 6.03
CA ASN A 140 33.72 20.77 5.02
C ASN A 140 33.89 22.20 5.58
N LEU A 141 35.12 22.58 5.88
CA LEU A 141 35.52 23.97 6.12
C LEU A 141 37.01 24.14 5.75
N LEU A 142 37.25 24.94 4.71
CA LEU A 142 38.24 26.04 4.60
C LEU A 142 39.07 26.06 3.31
N LYS A 143 38.99 27.22 2.63
CA LYS A 143 40.11 28.09 2.17
C LYS A 143 39.49 29.32 1.47
N TRP A 144 39.38 30.48 2.11
CA TRP A 144 40.34 31.63 2.14
C TRP A 144 40.76 32.17 0.76
N ILE A 145 40.26 33.36 0.40
CA ILE A 145 40.85 34.38 -0.50
C ILE A 145 40.61 35.78 0.15
N PRO A 146 41.56 36.74 0.11
CA PRO A 146 41.65 37.87 1.04
C PRO A 146 40.95 39.18 0.58
N LEU A 147 40.84 40.13 1.53
CA LEU A 147 40.24 41.48 1.47
C LEU A 147 40.68 42.38 0.30
N THR A 148 39.74 43.16 -0.26
CA THR A 148 39.87 44.63 -0.45
C THR A 148 38.50 45.35 -0.60
N VAL A 149 38.28 46.30 0.33
CA VAL A 149 37.66 47.65 0.21
C VAL A 149 36.40 47.88 -0.65
N GLY A 150 35.31 48.24 0.03
CA GLY A 150 34.15 48.94 -0.54
C GLY A 150 33.28 49.56 0.57
N VAL A 151 33.61 50.80 0.94
CA VAL A 151 32.98 51.65 1.96
C VAL A 151 31.54 52.01 1.58
N GLY A 152 30.59 52.03 2.54
CA GLY A 152 29.25 52.58 2.29
C GLY A 152 28.21 52.55 3.41
N LEU A 153 28.44 53.35 4.46
CA LEU A 153 27.44 54.05 5.30
C LEU A 153 26.46 53.27 6.22
N VAL A 154 26.71 53.44 7.53
CA VAL A 154 25.71 53.43 8.61
C VAL A 154 25.07 54.81 8.70
N THR A 155 23.75 54.90 8.70
CA THR A 155 23.04 55.91 9.51
C THR A 155 21.77 55.33 10.13
N ILE A 156 21.67 55.55 11.44
CA ILE A 156 20.60 55.17 12.35
C ILE A 156 19.47 56.19 12.22
N LEU A 157 18.23 55.75 11.99
CA LEU A 157 17.03 56.48 12.41
C LEU A 157 15.99 55.47 12.89
N GLY A 158 15.73 55.50 14.20
CA GLY A 158 14.52 54.90 14.76
C GLY A 158 13.33 55.82 14.52
N LEU A 159 12.19 55.24 14.12
CA LEU A 159 10.85 55.78 14.30
C LEU A 159 9.88 54.62 14.44
N LYS A 160 9.09 54.66 15.53
CA LYS A 160 8.09 53.66 15.91
C LYS A 160 6.76 53.89 15.16
N THR A 161 5.95 52.82 15.15
CA THR A 161 4.47 52.74 14.97
C THR A 161 4.01 52.67 13.50
N VAL A 162 3.04 51.86 13.03
CA VAL A 162 1.91 51.08 13.60
C VAL A 162 1.57 49.90 12.66
N SER A 163 0.92 48.85 13.20
CA SER A 163 0.02 47.89 12.50
C SER A 163 0.72 46.81 11.64
N SER A 164 0.38 45.52 11.68
CA SER A 164 -0.81 44.82 12.17
C SER A 164 -0.46 43.33 12.28
N LEU A 165 -0.82 42.73 13.41
CA LEU A 165 -1.36 41.37 13.58
C LEU A 165 -0.95 40.31 12.54
N ILE A 166 0.03 39.48 12.89
CA ILE A 166 0.01 38.07 12.46
C ILE A 166 -0.15 37.25 13.75
N PRO A 167 -1.31 36.62 13.98
CA PRO A 167 -1.51 35.78 15.15
C PRO A 167 -0.65 34.51 15.03
N LYS A 168 -0.19 34.06 16.21
CA LYS A 168 0.20 32.68 16.57
C LYS A 168 -0.64 31.62 15.82
N VAL A 169 -0.27 31.26 14.59
CA VAL A 169 -0.91 30.17 13.83
C VAL A 169 0.13 29.19 13.23
N GLU A 170 1.42 29.34 13.54
CA GLU A 170 2.45 28.37 13.12
C GLU A 170 2.86 27.33 14.17
N GLN A 171 2.22 27.33 15.35
CA GLN A 171 2.46 26.29 16.39
C GLN A 171 1.36 25.21 16.46
N GLN A 172 0.38 25.21 15.56
CA GLN A 172 -0.68 24.18 15.51
C GLN A 172 -0.72 23.35 14.22
N LEU A 173 0.29 23.46 13.35
CA LEU A 173 0.41 22.61 12.13
C LEU A 173 1.65 21.69 12.15
N ARG A 174 2.21 21.40 13.33
CA ARG A 174 2.89 20.10 13.50
C ARG A 174 1.81 19.04 13.62
N VAL A 175 1.33 18.57 12.48
CA VAL A 175 0.75 17.23 12.39
C VAL A 175 1.87 16.29 12.84
N THR A 176 1.82 15.85 14.10
CA THR A 176 2.57 14.68 14.52
C THR A 176 2.13 13.57 13.58
N SER A 177 3.04 13.10 12.73
CA SER A 177 2.88 11.81 12.06
C SER A 177 2.38 10.80 13.09
N PRO A 178 1.42 9.93 12.76
CA PRO A 178 0.99 8.88 13.67
C PRO A 178 2.23 8.19 14.23
N SER A 179 2.32 8.12 15.55
CA SER A 179 3.36 7.35 16.24
C SER A 179 3.45 5.99 15.55
N GLN A 180 4.67 5.57 15.19
CA GLN A 180 4.92 4.29 14.52
C GLN A 180 4.09 3.17 15.14
N PRO A 181 3.52 2.25 14.34
CA PRO A 181 2.81 1.08 14.84
C PRO A 181 3.63 0.38 15.91
N ILE A 182 3.04 0.16 17.09
CA ILE A 182 3.61 -0.76 18.08
C ILE A 182 3.47 -2.15 17.46
N VAL A 183 4.56 -2.72 16.94
CA VAL A 183 4.56 -4.09 16.44
C VAL A 183 4.39 -5.03 17.63
N ALA A 184 3.18 -5.56 17.83
CA ALA A 184 2.94 -6.67 18.74
C ALA A 184 3.66 -7.90 18.18
N GLU A 185 4.65 -8.41 18.93
CA GLU A 185 5.28 -9.70 18.66
C GLU A 185 4.22 -10.81 18.80
N ASP A 186 4.24 -11.79 17.89
CA ASP A 186 3.43 -13.04 17.84
C ASP A 186 2.05 -13.02 17.15
N GLN A 187 1.68 -11.97 16.41
CA GLN A 187 0.46 -11.99 15.59
C GLN A 187 0.73 -12.55 14.17
N THR A 188 -0.16 -13.44 13.72
CA THR A 188 -0.09 -14.11 12.41
C THR A 188 -1.43 -13.99 11.70
N CYS A 189 -1.48 -14.35 10.42
CA CYS A 189 -2.71 -14.41 9.64
C CYS A 189 -3.56 -15.67 9.91
N GLY A 190 -3.24 -16.41 10.97
CA GLY A 190 -3.82 -17.71 11.31
C GLY A 190 -3.27 -18.85 10.45
N VAL A 191 -3.61 -20.09 10.81
CA VAL A 191 -3.14 -21.30 10.12
C VAL A 191 -3.70 -21.34 8.70
N GLY A 192 -2.81 -21.37 7.70
CA GLY A 192 -3.19 -21.31 6.29
C GLY A 192 -3.34 -19.89 5.73
N GLY A 193 -3.17 -18.87 6.58
CA GLY A 193 -3.02 -17.48 6.16
C GLY A 193 -1.65 -17.20 5.52
N SER A 194 -1.49 -15.98 5.02
CA SER A 194 -0.23 -15.50 4.45
C SER A 194 0.76 -15.03 5.51
N ASP A 195 2.04 -14.89 5.14
CA ASP A 195 3.10 -14.42 6.04
C ASP A 195 3.31 -12.89 5.97
N ASP A 196 2.23 -12.12 5.82
CA ASP A 196 2.26 -10.66 5.59
C ASP A 196 1.38 -9.87 6.58
N PHE A 197 1.27 -10.37 7.81
CA PHE A 197 0.49 -9.73 8.88
C PHE A 197 0.90 -8.26 9.05
N ASN A 198 -0.07 -7.37 8.85
CA ASN A 198 0.06 -5.93 8.98
C ASN A 198 -0.87 -5.46 10.08
N HIS A 199 -0.38 -4.63 10.99
CA HIS A 199 -1.24 -4.03 12.00
C HIS A 199 -0.74 -2.66 12.40
N TYR A 200 -1.65 -1.89 12.99
CA TYR A 200 -1.30 -0.76 13.82
C TYR A 200 -2.30 -0.61 14.95
N LEU A 201 -1.86 0.05 16.01
CA LEU A 201 -2.67 0.39 17.16
C LEU A 201 -2.36 1.82 17.58
N ILE A 202 -3.39 2.62 17.83
CA ILE A 202 -3.28 3.93 18.47
C ILE A 202 -3.96 3.91 19.82
N LYS A 203 -3.35 4.58 20.80
CA LYS A 203 -4.02 4.87 22.07
C LYS A 203 -4.93 6.07 21.86
N THR A 204 -6.23 5.87 22.03
CA THR A 204 -7.25 6.93 21.93
C THR A 204 -7.92 7.14 23.28
N SER A 205 -8.36 8.37 23.55
CA SER A 205 -9.22 8.72 24.70
C SER A 205 -10.70 8.75 24.32
N GLN A 206 -11.04 8.26 23.13
CA GLN A 206 -12.43 8.17 22.66
C GLN A 206 -13.25 7.27 23.58
N PRO A 207 -14.57 7.50 23.70
CA PRO A 207 -15.44 6.70 24.53
C PRO A 207 -15.69 5.29 23.98
N LYS A 208 -15.36 5.05 22.70
CA LYS A 208 -15.55 3.80 21.96
C LYS A 208 -14.33 3.56 21.08
N GLU A 209 -14.08 2.29 20.76
CA GLU A 209 -12.99 1.88 19.87
C GLU A 209 -13.55 1.51 18.49
N LEU A 210 -12.83 1.92 17.44
CA LEU A 210 -13.10 1.52 16.06
C LEU A 210 -11.98 0.63 15.58
N HIS A 211 -12.25 -0.66 15.42
CA HIS A 211 -11.26 -1.64 14.94
C HIS A 211 -11.57 -2.00 13.48
N LEU A 212 -10.57 -1.89 12.61
CA LEU A 212 -10.65 -2.31 11.21
C LEU A 212 -9.87 -3.62 11.04
N ILE A 213 -10.49 -4.62 10.42
CA ILE A 213 -9.80 -5.82 9.94
C ILE A 213 -9.93 -5.86 8.42
N GLY A 214 -8.81 -6.04 7.72
CA GLY A 214 -8.75 -6.00 6.28
C GLY A 214 -8.03 -7.21 5.69
N VAL A 215 -8.63 -7.91 4.73
CA VAL A 215 -8.00 -9.05 4.04
C VAL A 215 -8.25 -9.00 2.54
N TYR A 216 -7.35 -9.57 1.74
CA TYR A 216 -7.68 -9.79 0.33
C TYR A 216 -8.63 -10.98 0.22
N GLU A 217 -8.27 -12.10 0.84
CA GLU A 217 -9.00 -13.37 0.75
C GLU A 217 -8.93 -14.20 2.05
N ALA A 218 -9.78 -15.23 2.11
CA ALA A 218 -9.77 -16.25 3.17
C ALA A 218 -9.49 -17.66 2.63
N ASP A 219 -9.73 -17.91 1.34
CA ASP A 219 -9.50 -19.18 0.66
C ASP A 219 -8.76 -18.91 -0.67
N PRO A 220 -7.63 -19.56 -0.97
CA PRO A 220 -6.95 -19.45 -2.27
C PRO A 220 -7.78 -19.93 -3.47
N ASN A 221 -8.83 -20.73 -3.24
CA ASN A 221 -9.58 -21.39 -4.30
C ASN A 221 -10.73 -20.49 -4.79
N HIS A 222 -10.38 -19.36 -5.40
CA HIS A 222 -11.33 -18.42 -5.99
C HIS A 222 -11.29 -18.42 -7.53
N SER A 223 -10.58 -19.36 -8.16
CA SER A 223 -10.45 -19.44 -9.62
C SER A 223 -11.75 -19.86 -10.33
N GLY A 224 -12.16 -19.11 -11.36
CA GLY A 224 -13.33 -19.40 -12.20
C GLY A 224 -14.65 -18.79 -11.71
N ASN A 225 -15.79 -19.26 -12.23
CA ASN A 225 -17.12 -18.68 -11.95
C ASN A 225 -17.68 -19.00 -10.54
N GLN A 226 -16.89 -19.62 -9.65
CA GLN A 226 -17.39 -20.13 -8.37
C GLN A 226 -16.50 -19.69 -7.21
N ARG A 227 -16.74 -18.46 -6.71
CA ARG A 227 -16.09 -17.92 -5.51
C ARG A 227 -16.82 -18.40 -4.26
N SER A 228 -16.37 -19.52 -3.70
CA SER A 228 -16.91 -19.98 -2.42
C SER A 228 -16.34 -19.13 -1.28
N PRO A 229 -17.17 -18.62 -0.35
CA PRO A 229 -16.66 -17.78 0.71
C PRO A 229 -15.77 -18.58 1.66
N GLY A 230 -14.52 -18.15 1.82
CA GLY A 230 -13.65 -18.64 2.88
C GLY A 230 -14.13 -18.13 4.24
N THR A 231 -13.76 -18.81 5.33
CA THR A 231 -14.19 -18.41 6.69
C THR A 231 -13.02 -17.84 7.48
N ILE A 232 -13.21 -16.67 8.08
CA ILE A 232 -12.25 -16.04 9.00
C ILE A 232 -12.83 -16.03 10.40
N SER A 233 -12.04 -16.50 11.37
CA SER A 233 -12.40 -16.41 12.79
C SER A 233 -11.85 -15.14 13.42
N VAL A 234 -12.71 -14.33 14.04
CA VAL A 234 -12.28 -13.14 14.77
C VAL A 234 -12.62 -13.32 16.24
N ASN A 235 -11.59 -13.46 17.08
CA ASN A 235 -11.77 -13.60 18.52
C ASN A 235 -11.71 -12.21 19.17
N ILE A 236 -12.75 -11.84 19.92
CA ILE A 236 -12.88 -10.51 20.50
C ILE A 236 -12.93 -10.66 22.01
N ASN A 237 -11.82 -10.29 22.67
CA ASN A 237 -11.63 -10.36 24.12
C ASN A 237 -11.62 -8.98 24.78
N ARG A 238 -11.50 -7.91 23.98
CA ARG A 238 -11.42 -6.53 24.41
C ARG A 238 -12.64 -6.09 25.21
N GLN A 239 -12.43 -5.80 26.50
CA GLN A 239 -13.46 -5.41 27.45
C GLN A 239 -13.31 -3.96 27.92
N ASN A 240 -14.33 -3.46 28.63
CA ASN A 240 -14.40 -2.14 29.27
C ASN A 240 -14.65 -0.95 28.34
N GLN A 241 -14.68 -1.17 27.04
CA GLN A 241 -14.97 -0.12 26.06
C GLN A 241 -15.85 -0.67 24.92
N PRO A 242 -16.93 0.02 24.53
CA PRO A 242 -17.74 -0.41 23.40
C PRO A 242 -16.96 -0.36 22.08
N ILE A 243 -17.20 -1.34 21.22
CA ILE A 243 -16.50 -1.55 19.95
C ILE A 243 -17.43 -1.29 18.77
N ILE A 244 -16.93 -0.58 17.76
CA ILE A 244 -17.43 -0.66 16.39
C ILE A 244 -16.40 -1.45 15.58
N LEU A 245 -16.87 -2.51 14.92
CA LEU A 245 -16.01 -3.40 14.15
C LEU A 245 -16.24 -3.15 12.66
N ALA A 246 -15.19 -2.75 11.94
CA ALA A 246 -15.19 -2.67 10.48
C ALA A 246 -14.42 -3.87 9.92
N LEU A 247 -15.05 -4.62 9.02
CA LEU A 247 -14.48 -5.81 8.38
C LEU A 247 -14.47 -5.57 6.88
N SER A 248 -13.29 -5.68 6.27
CA SER A 248 -13.10 -5.40 4.86
C SER A 248 -12.47 -6.58 4.14
N SER A 249 -13.03 -6.95 2.99
CA SER A 249 -12.39 -7.93 2.11
C SER A 249 -12.60 -7.64 0.63
N TYR A 250 -11.66 -8.09 -0.21
CA TYR A 250 -11.89 -8.15 -1.65
C TYR A 250 -12.79 -9.35 -1.97
N GLU A 251 -12.29 -10.57 -1.73
CA GLU A 251 -12.99 -11.84 -1.95
C GLU A 251 -14.21 -12.04 -1.03
N PRO A 252 -15.15 -12.94 -1.35
CA PRO A 252 -16.22 -13.29 -0.45
C PRO A 252 -15.67 -13.91 0.83
N VAL A 253 -16.03 -13.35 1.99
CA VAL A 253 -15.63 -13.88 3.30
C VAL A 253 -16.83 -14.09 4.21
N THR A 254 -16.84 -15.23 4.90
CA THR A 254 -17.69 -15.46 6.07
C THR A 254 -16.92 -15.12 7.34
N TRP A 255 -17.28 -14.01 7.97
CA TRP A 255 -16.69 -13.53 9.22
C TRP A 255 -17.36 -14.20 10.42
N LYS A 256 -16.68 -15.15 11.04
CA LYS A 256 -17.13 -15.83 12.26
C LYS A 256 -16.61 -15.09 13.49
N LEU A 257 -17.50 -14.38 14.18
CA LEU A 257 -17.12 -13.64 15.40
C LEU A 257 -17.27 -14.54 16.63
N ASN A 258 -16.19 -14.68 17.39
CA ASN A 258 -16.17 -15.34 18.69
C ASN A 258 -16.04 -14.25 19.78
N ILE A 259 -17.17 -13.85 20.35
CA ILE A 259 -17.24 -12.72 21.29
C ILE A 259 -17.18 -13.25 22.73
N GLN A 260 -16.16 -12.82 23.48
CA GLN A 260 -16.00 -13.17 24.89
C GLN A 260 -17.12 -12.54 25.75
N PRO A 261 -17.61 -13.21 26.80
CA PRO A 261 -18.59 -12.60 27.70
C PRO A 261 -18.12 -11.27 28.28
N GLY A 262 -18.99 -10.26 28.25
CA GLY A 262 -18.70 -8.90 28.75
C GLY A 262 -18.17 -7.93 27.68
N VAL A 263 -17.86 -8.41 26.47
CA VAL A 263 -17.54 -7.54 25.33
C VAL A 263 -18.81 -6.89 24.79
N ILE A 264 -18.73 -5.61 24.45
CA ILE A 264 -19.86 -4.83 23.90
C ILE A 264 -19.49 -4.41 22.48
N ILE A 265 -20.16 -4.99 21.49
CA ILE A 265 -20.08 -4.55 20.09
C ILE A 265 -21.36 -3.78 19.77
N GLU A 266 -21.23 -2.50 19.42
CA GLU A 266 -22.38 -1.66 19.12
C GLU A 266 -22.82 -1.72 17.66
N LYS A 267 -21.87 -1.94 16.75
CA LYS A 267 -22.11 -1.95 15.32
C LYS A 267 -21.02 -2.74 14.60
N ILE A 268 -21.42 -3.42 13.53
CA ILE A 268 -20.52 -4.06 12.59
C ILE A 268 -20.72 -3.40 11.21
N ILE A 269 -19.62 -3.08 10.54
CA ILE A 269 -19.60 -2.49 9.21
C ILE A 269 -18.86 -3.46 8.30
N LEU A 270 -19.52 -3.96 7.26
CA LEU A 270 -18.92 -4.80 6.23
C LEU A 270 -18.59 -3.95 5.00
N ASN A 271 -17.37 -4.05 4.49
CA ASN A 271 -16.92 -3.37 3.27
C ASN A 271 -16.29 -4.40 2.30
N GLY A 272 -16.98 -4.70 1.21
CA GLY A 272 -16.61 -5.80 0.31
C GLY A 272 -16.56 -5.38 -1.15
N TYR A 273 -15.68 -5.99 -1.96
CA TYR A 273 -15.92 -6.01 -3.40
C TYR A 273 -17.09 -6.97 -3.66
N TYR A 274 -16.91 -8.22 -3.23
CA TYR A 274 -17.96 -9.23 -3.20
C TYR A 274 -18.77 -9.19 -1.89
N ASP A 275 -19.84 -9.96 -1.86
CA ASP A 275 -20.73 -10.08 -0.69
C ASP A 275 -20.02 -10.69 0.51
N GLN A 276 -20.28 -10.11 1.67
CA GLN A 276 -19.64 -10.47 2.92
C GLN A 276 -20.69 -11.09 3.85
N ASN A 277 -20.36 -12.22 4.47
CA ASN A 277 -21.26 -12.89 5.39
C ASN A 277 -20.76 -12.78 6.82
N ILE A 278 -21.67 -12.80 7.79
CA ILE A 278 -21.31 -12.76 9.20
C ILE A 278 -22.02 -13.84 10.01
N MET A 279 -21.28 -14.46 10.92
CA MET A 279 -21.74 -15.54 11.78
C MET A 279 -21.30 -15.32 13.23
N GLY A 280 -22.04 -15.92 14.16
CA GLY A 280 -21.71 -15.88 15.60
C GLY A 280 -22.28 -14.66 16.35
N VAL A 281 -23.12 -13.86 15.69
CA VAL A 281 -23.74 -12.67 16.29
C VAL A 281 -25.25 -12.62 16.07
N SER A 282 -25.95 -12.00 17.00
CA SER A 282 -27.38 -11.70 16.92
C SER A 282 -27.68 -10.41 17.68
N GLY A 283 -28.63 -9.60 17.19
CA GLY A 283 -29.04 -8.35 17.83
C GLY A 283 -28.04 -7.18 17.72
N ILE A 284 -26.92 -7.36 17.02
CA ILE A 284 -25.95 -6.30 16.72
C ILE A 284 -26.32 -5.67 15.37
N PRO A 285 -26.47 -4.33 15.28
CA PRO A 285 -26.65 -3.64 14.00
C PRO A 285 -25.49 -3.92 13.04
N ILE A 286 -25.82 -4.33 11.80
CA ILE A 286 -24.87 -4.58 10.72
C ILE A 286 -25.18 -3.63 9.57
N GLU A 287 -24.17 -2.91 9.08
CA GLU A 287 -24.23 -2.13 7.84
C GLU A 287 -23.34 -2.78 6.80
N GLU A 288 -23.87 -3.04 5.60
CA GLU A 288 -23.14 -3.70 4.52
C GLU A 288 -22.93 -2.78 3.32
N TYR A 289 -21.68 -2.70 2.88
CA TYR A 289 -21.20 -1.95 1.74
C TYR A 289 -20.40 -2.89 0.83
N SER A 290 -21.10 -3.75 0.10
CA SER A 290 -20.51 -4.65 -0.89
C SER A 290 -20.79 -4.13 -2.30
N GLN A 291 -19.74 -4.02 -3.11
CA GLN A 291 -19.86 -3.47 -4.47
C GLN A 291 -20.76 -4.34 -5.37
N GLU A 292 -20.66 -5.66 -5.28
CA GLU A 292 -21.52 -6.55 -6.06
C GLU A 292 -22.94 -6.68 -5.48
N GLY A 293 -23.11 -6.87 -4.17
CA GLY A 293 -24.44 -7.08 -3.58
C GLY A 293 -25.25 -5.83 -3.30
N THR A 294 -24.65 -4.81 -2.68
CA THR A 294 -25.36 -3.58 -2.31
C THR A 294 -25.11 -2.42 -3.28
N HIS A 295 -24.18 -2.58 -4.23
CA HIS A 295 -23.73 -1.53 -5.15
C HIS A 295 -23.21 -0.29 -4.42
N GLN A 296 -22.70 -0.48 -3.20
CA GLN A 296 -22.09 0.55 -2.36
C GLN A 296 -20.75 0.04 -1.85
N ASN A 297 -19.76 0.91 -1.75
CA ASN A 297 -18.51 0.62 -1.03
C ASN A 297 -18.06 1.88 -0.27
N LEU A 298 -17.24 1.68 0.76
CA LEU A 298 -16.69 2.80 1.55
C LEU A 298 -15.33 3.26 1.02
N GLY A 299 -14.80 2.63 -0.02
CA GLY A 299 -13.47 2.85 -0.55
C GLY A 299 -12.89 1.55 -1.08
N ASN A 300 -11.56 1.44 -1.06
CA ASN A 300 -10.88 0.20 -1.43
C ASN A 300 -11.02 -0.89 -0.35
N PHE A 301 -10.45 -2.07 -0.63
CA PHE A 301 -10.52 -3.27 0.21
C PHE A 301 -9.12 -3.65 0.72
N PRO A 302 -8.57 -2.87 1.67
CA PRO A 302 -7.17 -2.98 2.03
C PRO A 302 -6.90 -4.17 2.94
N TYR A 303 -5.74 -4.78 2.79
CA TYR A 303 -5.20 -5.76 3.72
C TYR A 303 -3.87 -5.34 4.36
N GLN A 304 -3.32 -4.21 3.92
CA GLN A 304 -2.21 -3.54 4.61
C GLN A 304 -2.59 -2.08 4.89
N TRP A 305 -2.11 -1.56 6.01
CA TRP A 305 -2.40 -0.21 6.46
C TRP A 305 -1.98 0.89 5.49
N ASN A 306 -0.80 0.75 4.87
CA ASN A 306 -0.30 1.69 3.84
C ASN A 306 -1.19 1.71 2.59
N SER A 307 -1.94 0.63 2.35
CA SER A 307 -2.86 0.49 1.22
C SER A 307 -4.28 0.93 1.59
N VAL A 308 -4.57 1.30 2.84
CA VAL A 308 -5.89 1.82 3.23
C VAL A 308 -6.10 3.18 2.58
N SER A 309 -7.14 3.29 1.73
CA SER A 309 -7.47 4.57 1.10
C SER A 309 -7.94 5.59 2.13
N SER A 310 -7.64 6.87 1.89
CA SER A 310 -8.21 7.96 2.68
C SER A 310 -9.74 7.94 2.63
N SER A 311 -10.34 7.52 1.52
CA SER A 311 -11.80 7.39 1.40
C SER A 311 -12.40 6.42 2.43
N LEU A 312 -11.83 5.23 2.59
CA LEU A 312 -12.31 4.25 3.58
C LEU A 312 -12.20 4.82 5.00
N VAL A 313 -11.06 5.43 5.33
CA VAL A 313 -10.85 6.05 6.64
C VAL A 313 -11.86 7.18 6.87
N ASP A 314 -11.98 8.10 5.93
CA ASP A 314 -12.85 9.27 6.04
C ASP A 314 -14.32 8.86 6.16
N GLN A 315 -14.77 7.86 5.40
CA GLN A 315 -16.14 7.36 5.47
C GLN A 315 -16.43 6.64 6.79
N LEU A 316 -15.50 5.81 7.28
CA LEU A 316 -15.64 5.17 8.59
C LEU A 316 -15.67 6.22 9.71
N GLN A 317 -14.78 7.22 9.66
CA GLN A 317 -14.76 8.33 10.61
C GLN A 317 -16.05 9.15 10.55
N GLN A 318 -16.55 9.46 9.36
CA GLN A 318 -17.79 10.23 9.17
C GLN A 318 -19.01 9.49 9.73
N LYS A 319 -19.09 8.17 9.52
CA LYS A 319 -20.23 7.34 9.96
C LYS A 319 -20.22 7.04 11.45
N THR A 320 -19.04 6.96 12.05
CA THR A 320 -18.89 6.54 13.46
C THR A 320 -18.59 7.70 14.40
N GLY A 321 -18.02 8.80 13.90
CA GLY A 321 -17.42 9.86 14.71
C GLY A 321 -16.13 9.42 15.43
N LEU A 322 -15.56 8.25 15.07
CA LEU A 322 -14.41 7.64 15.73
C LEU A 322 -13.19 7.64 14.82
N GLN A 323 -11.99 7.78 15.40
CA GLN A 323 -10.75 7.52 14.68
C GLN A 323 -10.49 6.02 14.75
N ILE A 324 -9.90 5.44 13.71
CA ILE A 324 -9.61 4.01 13.71
C ILE A 324 -8.55 3.73 14.78
N THR A 325 -8.97 3.00 15.81
CA THR A 325 -8.21 2.62 17.00
C THR A 325 -7.16 1.57 16.68
N SER A 326 -7.50 0.57 15.86
CA SER A 326 -6.54 -0.39 15.35
C SER A 326 -6.89 -0.86 13.95
N PHE A 327 -5.87 -1.33 13.23
CA PHE A 327 -6.02 -2.16 12.05
C PHE A 327 -5.26 -3.46 12.23
N GLN A 328 -5.81 -4.53 11.66
CA GLN A 328 -5.11 -5.77 11.41
C GLN A 328 -5.43 -6.22 9.98
N GLY A 329 -4.47 -6.78 9.28
CA GLY A 329 -4.72 -7.28 7.95
C GLY A 329 -3.65 -8.20 7.40
N CYS A 330 -4.07 -8.98 6.41
CA CYS A 330 -3.30 -10.03 5.77
C CYS A 330 -3.80 -10.21 4.35
N TYR A 331 -2.92 -10.52 3.40
CA TYR A 331 -3.41 -10.87 2.07
C TYR A 331 -4.40 -12.05 2.18
N ARG A 332 -3.98 -13.15 2.79
CA ARG A 332 -4.86 -14.25 3.17
C ARG A 332 -4.98 -14.32 4.68
N GLY A 333 -6.17 -14.07 5.21
CA GLY A 333 -6.45 -14.19 6.63
C GLY A 333 -7.33 -15.39 6.94
N THR A 334 -7.10 -16.04 8.08
CA THR A 334 -7.95 -17.12 8.61
C THR A 334 -8.32 -16.89 10.07
N GLU A 335 -7.52 -16.13 10.82
CA GLU A 335 -7.78 -15.78 12.21
C GLU A 335 -7.24 -14.40 12.58
N PHE A 336 -8.01 -13.64 13.38
CA PHE A 336 -7.61 -12.36 13.99
C PHE A 336 -8.07 -12.26 15.45
N LYS A 337 -7.44 -11.37 16.22
CA LYS A 337 -7.75 -11.17 17.65
C LYS A 337 -7.81 -9.71 18.04
N ILE A 338 -8.82 -9.31 18.81
CA ILE A 338 -8.93 -7.95 19.39
C ILE A 338 -8.92 -8.10 20.92
N ASP A 339 -7.86 -7.60 21.57
CA ASP A 339 -7.55 -7.80 22.99
C ASP A 339 -7.52 -6.49 23.81
#